data_AF-A0A5B6ZS27-F1
#
_entry.id   AF-A0A5B6ZS27-F1
#
_cell.length_a   1.000
_cell.length_b   1.000
_cell.length_c   1.000
_cell.angle_alpha   90.00
_cell.angle_beta   90.00
_cell.angle_gamma   90.00
#
_symmetry.space_group_name_H-M   'P 1'
#
loop_
_entity.id
_entity.type
_entity.pdbx_description
1 polymer ?
#
loop_
_entity_poly.entity_id
_entity_poly.type
_entity_poly.pdbx_seq_one_letter_code
_entity_poly.pdbx_strand_id
1 'polypeptide(L)'
;RPLFPSLFSYASQKTAVLLPLLSLRLRVVITSAMNISIVDYELPNDTHNLYDVTFFNDRIHTLVTRAPSLVDRWISEIQNFHRSRHRLIVGLDVEWRPNRSRHFENPAATLQLCVGRRCLIFQLLYTSHFPQSLIDFLTNPNYTFVGVGITSDVEKLTEDHGLVVATTVDLRRLASEDHGMTQLRNAGLKTLAREVLGKEIEKPKRITMSRWDNEWLTPAQIQYACIDSFLSFEIGRCLNAAGN
;
A
#
# COMPACT_ATOMS: atom_id res chain seq x y z
N ARG A 1 -41.25 -21.98 66.45
CA ARG A 1 -40.30 -22.75 67.30
C ARG A 1 -39.87 -23.99 66.53
N PRO A 2 -38.58 -24.36 66.60
CA PRO A 2 -37.79 -24.81 65.45
C PRO A 2 -37.55 -26.33 65.46
N LEU A 3 -36.93 -26.84 64.38
CA LEU A 3 -35.74 -27.71 64.41
C LEU A 3 -35.29 -28.05 62.98
N PHE A 4 -34.09 -27.59 62.63
CA PHE A 4 -33.24 -28.13 61.54
C PHE A 4 -32.61 -29.45 62.02
N PRO A 5 -32.18 -30.36 61.12
CA PRO A 5 -30.75 -30.35 60.78
C PRO A 5 -30.35 -30.69 59.32
N SER A 6 -29.22 -30.08 58.92
CA SER A 6 -28.07 -30.51 58.08
C SER A 6 -28.30 -31.26 56.74
N LEU A 7 -27.93 -30.66 55.60
CA LEU A 7 -26.65 -30.77 54.85
C LEU A 7 -26.49 -32.06 54.00
N PHE A 8 -26.52 -31.92 52.67
CA PHE A 8 -25.42 -32.35 51.79
C PHE A 8 -25.47 -31.61 50.44
N SER A 9 -24.26 -31.30 49.97
CA SER A 9 -23.88 -30.42 48.88
C SER A 9 -24.02 -31.08 47.50
N TYR A 10 -24.49 -30.33 46.50
CA TYR A 10 -24.13 -30.54 45.10
C TYR A 10 -23.76 -29.19 44.46
N ALA A 11 -22.45 -28.95 44.41
CA ALA A 11 -21.83 -27.85 43.69
C ALA A 11 -21.87 -28.16 42.19
N SER A 12 -22.60 -27.35 41.42
CA SER A 12 -22.51 -27.33 39.96
C SER A 12 -21.27 -26.53 39.57
N GLN A 13 -20.24 -27.24 39.10
CA GLN A 13 -19.05 -26.63 38.50
C GLN A 13 -19.45 -25.90 37.22
N LYS A 14 -19.41 -24.57 37.25
CA LYS A 14 -19.33 -23.75 36.05
C LYS A 14 -17.88 -23.84 35.54
N THR A 15 -17.64 -24.68 34.55
CA THR A 15 -16.43 -24.64 33.72
C THR A 15 -16.49 -23.35 32.90
N ALA A 16 -15.88 -22.28 33.42
CA ALA A 16 -15.51 -21.13 32.63
C ALA A 16 -14.37 -21.56 31.69
N VAL A 17 -14.69 -21.81 30.43
CA VAL A 17 -13.68 -21.94 29.38
C VAL A 17 -13.05 -20.56 29.21
N LEU A 18 -11.88 -20.36 29.81
CA LEU A 18 -11.01 -19.23 29.48
C LEU A 18 -10.59 -19.41 28.01
N LEU A 19 -11.19 -18.62 27.13
CA LEU A 19 -10.61 -18.36 25.82
C LEU A 19 -9.23 -17.72 26.06
N PRO A 20 -8.15 -18.19 25.41
CA PRO A 20 -6.88 -17.52 25.51
C PRO A 20 -7.04 -16.16 24.83
N LEU A 21 -6.90 -15.08 25.62
CA LEU A 21 -6.67 -13.75 25.10
C LEU A 21 -5.38 -13.84 24.26
N LEU A 22 -5.54 -13.95 22.94
CA LEU A 22 -4.48 -13.71 21.98
C LEU A 22 -3.98 -12.28 22.24
N SER A 23 -2.90 -12.19 23.00
CA SER A 23 -2.10 -10.98 23.12
C SER A 23 -1.57 -10.68 21.71
N LEU A 24 -2.28 -9.84 20.95
CA LEU A 24 -1.71 -9.17 19.78
C LEU A 24 -0.46 -8.45 20.27
N ARG A 25 0.72 -9.02 20.01
CA ARG A 25 1.97 -8.33 20.26
C ARG A 25 2.16 -7.39 19.07
N LEU A 26 1.60 -6.18 19.14
CA LEU A 26 1.92 -5.14 18.17
C LEU A 26 3.43 -4.93 18.16
N ARG A 27 4.10 -5.35 17.09
CA ARG A 27 5.53 -5.12 16.92
C ARG A 27 5.73 -3.73 16.33
N VAL A 28 5.93 -2.74 17.20
CA VAL A 28 6.27 -1.38 16.78
C VAL A 28 7.77 -1.33 16.46
N VAL A 29 8.13 -1.15 15.19
CA VAL A 29 9.51 -0.82 14.80
C VAL A 29 9.63 0.71 14.74
N ILE A 30 10.33 1.29 15.70
CA ILE A 30 10.58 2.74 15.79
C ILE A 30 11.98 3.03 15.23
N THR A 31 12.08 3.80 14.15
CA THR A 31 13.35 4.39 13.67
C THR A 31 13.38 5.88 14.02
N SER A 32 14.22 6.24 14.99
CA SER A 32 14.38 7.61 15.52
C SER A 32 15.14 8.53 14.55
N ALA A 33 14.40 9.38 13.83
CA ALA A 33 14.80 10.72 13.30
C ALA A 33 13.67 11.35 12.46
N MET A 34 12.76 10.51 11.94
CA MET A 34 11.53 10.88 11.26
C MET A 34 10.39 10.09 11.90
N ASN A 35 9.18 10.66 12.05
CA ASN A 35 8.03 9.94 12.62
C ASN A 35 7.48 8.94 11.59
N ILE A 36 8.28 7.92 11.30
CA ILE A 36 8.00 6.86 10.34
C ILE A 36 8.01 5.56 11.12
N SER A 37 6.90 4.83 11.08
CA SER A 37 6.76 3.53 11.75
C SER A 37 5.79 2.64 10.99
N ILE A 38 5.80 1.36 11.31
CA ILE A 38 4.87 0.38 10.76
C ILE A 38 4.36 -0.49 11.89
N VAL A 39 3.05 -0.73 11.89
CA VAL A 39 2.38 -1.70 12.74
C VAL A 39 1.91 -2.84 11.86
N ASP A 40 2.36 -4.04 12.15
CA ASP A 40 1.88 -5.30 11.58
C ASP A 40 0.73 -5.83 12.45
N TYR A 41 -0.39 -6.21 11.83
CA TYR A 41 -1.57 -6.74 12.54
C TYR A 41 -1.45 -8.24 12.84
N GLU A 42 -0.43 -8.91 12.29
CA GLU A 42 -0.08 -10.31 12.51
C GLU A 42 -1.28 -11.26 12.29
N LEU A 43 -2.05 -11.02 11.21
CA LEU A 43 -3.21 -11.84 10.91
C LEU A 43 -2.77 -13.28 10.61
N PRO A 44 -3.54 -14.30 11.05
CA PRO A 44 -3.22 -15.70 10.82
C PRO A 44 -3.66 -16.13 9.40
N ASN A 45 -3.29 -15.35 8.38
CA ASN A 45 -3.68 -15.55 6.99
C ASN A 45 -2.48 -15.65 6.06
N ASP A 46 -2.57 -16.57 5.12
CA ASP A 46 -1.49 -16.92 4.19
C ASP A 46 -1.49 -16.00 2.95
N THR A 47 -2.61 -15.32 2.71
CA THR A 47 -2.91 -14.63 1.46
C THR A 47 -2.84 -13.11 1.56
N HIS A 48 -2.89 -12.59 2.78
CA HIS A 48 -2.92 -11.16 3.02
C HIS A 48 -2.57 -10.83 4.47
N ASN A 49 -2.22 -9.57 4.68
CA ASN A 49 -2.10 -9.00 6.01
C ASN A 49 -2.44 -7.50 5.96
N LEU A 50 -2.69 -6.92 7.13
CA LEU A 50 -3.00 -5.50 7.29
C LEU A 50 -1.87 -4.81 8.05
N TYR A 51 -1.56 -3.60 7.61
CA TYR A 51 -0.55 -2.76 8.21
C TYR A 51 -1.07 -1.35 8.39
N ASP A 52 -0.55 -0.69 9.42
CA ASP A 52 -0.62 0.76 9.50
C ASP A 52 0.78 1.34 9.39
N VAL A 53 1.00 2.07 8.30
CA VAL A 53 2.24 2.80 8.07
C VAL A 53 2.02 4.24 8.52
N THR A 54 2.75 4.65 9.54
CA THR A 54 2.78 6.06 9.96
C THR A 54 3.88 6.76 9.20
N PHE A 55 3.55 7.88 8.58
CA PHE A 55 4.49 8.76 7.89
C PHE A 55 4.20 10.21 8.25
N PHE A 56 5.04 10.78 9.12
CA PHE A 56 4.79 12.08 9.78
C PHE A 56 3.48 12.06 10.58
N ASN A 57 2.45 12.78 10.12
CA ASN A 57 1.14 12.88 10.76
C ASN A 57 0.09 12.00 10.06
N ASP A 58 0.48 11.30 9.00
CA ASP A 58 -0.41 10.47 8.21
C ASP A 58 -0.29 9.02 8.67
N ARG A 59 -1.44 8.42 9.03
CA ARG A 59 -1.56 6.96 9.23
C ARG A 59 -2.22 6.38 8.00
N ILE A 60 -1.47 5.57 7.26
CA ILE A 60 -1.88 4.97 6.01
C ILE A 60 -2.27 3.52 6.30
N HIS A 61 -3.53 3.19 6.00
CA HIS A 61 -4.06 1.83 6.12
C HIS A 61 -3.66 1.03 4.88
N THR A 62 -2.85 0.01 5.09
CA THR A 62 -2.19 -0.72 4.00
C THR A 62 -2.64 -2.17 3.99
N LEU A 63 -3.24 -2.58 2.88
CA LEU A 63 -3.56 -3.98 2.58
C LEU A 63 -2.45 -4.56 1.72
N VAL A 64 -1.75 -5.58 2.23
CA VAL A 64 -0.84 -6.41 1.42
C VAL A 64 -1.57 -7.70 1.11
N THR A 65 -1.71 -8.05 -0.17
CA THR A 65 -2.50 -9.22 -0.57
C THR A 65 -2.02 -9.84 -1.87
N ARG A 66 -2.24 -11.15 -2.00
CA ARG A 66 -2.25 -11.89 -3.26
C ARG A 66 -3.63 -12.43 -3.64
N ALA A 67 -4.64 -12.20 -2.80
CA ALA A 67 -6.01 -12.68 -3.02
C ALA A 67 -6.81 -11.69 -3.90
N PRO A 68 -7.32 -12.11 -5.08
CA PRO A 68 -8.15 -11.27 -5.95
C PRO A 68 -9.38 -10.68 -5.25
N SER A 69 -10.07 -11.47 -4.42
CA SER A 69 -11.28 -11.04 -3.72
C SER A 69 -11.05 -9.89 -2.72
N LEU A 70 -9.83 -9.72 -2.22
CA LEU A 70 -9.47 -8.59 -1.37
C LEU A 70 -9.10 -7.35 -2.17
N VAL A 71 -8.61 -7.52 -3.40
CA VAL A 71 -8.47 -6.42 -4.36
C VAL A 71 -9.85 -5.90 -4.77
N ASP A 72 -10.80 -6.79 -5.10
CA ASP A 72 -12.20 -6.43 -5.36
C ASP A 72 -12.79 -5.61 -4.20
N ARG A 73 -12.60 -6.08 -2.97
CA ARG A 73 -13.09 -5.41 -1.77
C ARG A 73 -12.46 -4.03 -1.60
N TRP A 74 -11.14 -3.93 -1.73
CA TRP A 74 -10.42 -2.66 -1.61
C TRP A 74 -10.93 -1.64 -2.64
N ILE A 75 -11.07 -2.06 -3.91
CA ILE A 75 -11.59 -1.19 -4.98
C ILE A 75 -13.02 -0.73 -4.69
N SER A 76 -13.88 -1.66 -4.28
CA SER A 76 -15.26 -1.32 -3.91
C SER A 76 -15.30 -0.33 -2.75
N GLU A 77 -14.46 -0.51 -1.73
CA GLU A 77 -14.33 0.44 -0.63
C GLU A 77 -13.89 1.83 -1.11
N ILE A 78 -12.83 1.93 -1.93
CA ILE A 78 -12.38 3.21 -2.50
C ILE A 78 -13.50 3.90 -3.26
N GLN A 79 -14.16 3.18 -4.17
CA GLN A 79 -15.28 3.73 -4.94
C GLN A 79 -16.43 4.16 -4.03
N ASN A 80 -16.70 3.44 -2.94
CA ASN A 80 -17.72 3.77 -1.96
C ASN A 80 -17.39 5.05 -1.17
N PHE A 81 -16.15 5.20 -0.71
CA PHE A 81 -15.69 6.41 -0.02
C PHE A 81 -15.70 7.65 -0.92
N HIS A 82 -15.56 7.44 -2.23
CA HIS A 82 -15.46 8.51 -3.21
C HIS A 82 -16.67 8.57 -4.16
N ARG A 83 -17.84 8.03 -3.79
CA ARG A 83 -19.05 8.03 -4.65
C ARG A 83 -19.44 9.41 -5.17
N SER A 84 -19.18 10.47 -4.41
CA SER A 84 -19.47 11.85 -4.82
C SER A 84 -18.39 12.48 -5.71
N ARG A 85 -17.28 11.79 -5.96
CA ARG A 85 -16.17 12.23 -6.81
C ARG A 85 -16.08 11.31 -8.01
N HIS A 86 -16.36 11.88 -9.18
CA HIS A 86 -16.23 11.12 -10.43
C HIS A 86 -14.77 10.97 -10.87
N ARG A 87 -13.87 11.85 -10.41
CA ARG A 87 -12.44 11.84 -10.73
C ARG A 87 -11.61 11.47 -9.51
N LEU A 88 -10.67 10.55 -9.68
CA LEU A 88 -9.74 10.13 -8.64
C LEU A 88 -8.30 10.39 -9.09
N ILE A 89 -7.47 10.83 -8.15
CA ILE A 89 -6.02 10.74 -8.27
C ILE A 89 -5.61 9.48 -7.52
N VAL A 90 -4.80 8.65 -8.15
CA VAL A 90 -4.31 7.38 -7.60
C VAL A 90 -2.80 7.36 -7.68
N GLY A 91 -2.13 7.31 -6.54
CA GLY A 91 -0.68 7.08 -6.51
C GLY A 91 -0.39 5.66 -6.97
N LEU A 92 0.48 5.50 -7.96
CA LEU A 92 0.88 4.21 -8.51
C LEU A 92 2.40 4.05 -8.39
N ASP A 93 2.82 2.87 -8.00
CA ASP A 93 4.22 2.43 -8.01
C ASP A 93 4.26 0.93 -8.33
N VAL A 94 5.40 0.47 -8.84
CA VAL A 94 5.61 -0.95 -9.20
C VAL A 94 7.03 -1.33 -8.79
N GLU A 95 7.17 -2.47 -8.13
CA GLU A 95 8.47 -2.97 -7.69
C GLU A 95 8.75 -4.37 -8.25
N TRP A 96 10.00 -4.61 -8.64
CA TRP A 96 10.49 -5.90 -9.15
C TRP A 96 11.90 -6.17 -8.69
N ARG A 97 12.30 -7.44 -8.73
CA ARG A 97 13.67 -7.82 -8.41
C ARG A 97 14.64 -7.20 -9.43
N PRO A 98 15.74 -6.55 -9.00
CA PRO A 98 16.72 -6.00 -9.94
C PRO A 98 17.36 -7.07 -10.84
N ASN A 99 17.47 -6.76 -12.12
CA ASN A 99 18.11 -7.62 -13.11
C ASN A 99 19.63 -7.68 -12.85
N ARG A 100 20.17 -8.90 -12.74
CA ARG A 100 21.61 -9.14 -12.57
C ARG A 100 22.32 -9.50 -13.88
N SER A 101 21.56 -9.71 -14.95
CA SER A 101 22.04 -10.03 -16.29
C SER A 101 21.23 -9.23 -17.31
N ARG A 102 21.86 -8.85 -18.43
CA ARG A 102 21.20 -8.14 -19.54
C ARG A 102 20.23 -9.01 -20.34
N HIS A 103 20.25 -10.32 -20.12
CA HIS A 103 19.46 -11.30 -20.89
C HIS A 103 18.25 -11.83 -20.13
N PHE A 104 18.03 -11.38 -18.90
CA PHE A 104 16.92 -11.84 -18.07
C PHE A 104 16.31 -10.66 -17.33
N GLU A 105 15.05 -10.41 -17.62
CA GLU A 105 14.26 -9.40 -16.94
C GLU A 105 13.32 -10.06 -15.94
N ASN A 106 13.42 -9.68 -14.67
CA ASN A 106 12.48 -10.15 -13.67
C ASN A 106 11.14 -9.43 -13.91
N PRO A 107 10.02 -10.15 -13.80
CA PRO A 107 8.70 -9.54 -13.96
C PRO A 107 8.39 -8.55 -12.84
N ALA A 108 7.49 -7.61 -13.10
CA ALA A 108 6.82 -6.79 -12.09
C ALA A 108 6.31 -7.69 -10.96
N ALA A 109 6.80 -7.47 -9.74
CA ALA A 109 6.51 -8.35 -8.62
C ALA A 109 5.32 -7.88 -7.79
N THR A 110 5.16 -6.57 -7.69
CA THR A 110 4.12 -5.93 -6.89
C THR A 110 3.58 -4.69 -7.60
N LEU A 111 2.29 -4.43 -7.41
CA LEU A 111 1.62 -3.19 -7.81
C LEU A 111 1.15 -2.47 -6.55
N GLN A 112 1.52 -1.21 -6.39
CA GLN A 112 1.03 -0.35 -5.33
C GLN A 112 0.00 0.65 -5.87
N LEU A 113 -1.14 0.76 -5.19
CA LEU A 113 -2.16 1.77 -5.47
C LEU A 113 -2.52 2.50 -4.17
N CYS A 114 -2.47 3.83 -4.18
CA CYS A 114 -2.82 4.64 -3.03
C CYS A 114 -3.86 5.71 -3.36
N VAL A 115 -4.95 5.77 -2.59
CA VAL A 115 -5.97 6.81 -2.66
C VAL A 115 -6.25 7.33 -1.24
N GLY A 116 -5.92 8.59 -1.00
CA GLY A 116 -5.98 9.15 0.35
C GLY A 116 -5.00 8.41 1.27
N ARG A 117 -5.52 7.92 2.41
CA ARG A 117 -4.76 7.15 3.41
C ARG A 117 -5.01 5.64 3.30
N ARG A 118 -5.33 5.14 2.11
CA ARG A 118 -5.56 3.73 1.84
C ARG A 118 -4.62 3.26 0.74
N CYS A 119 -3.72 2.36 1.10
CA CYS A 119 -2.75 1.77 0.19
C CYS A 119 -3.09 0.28 -0.03
N LEU A 120 -3.05 -0.15 -1.28
CA LEU A 120 -3.05 -1.54 -1.68
C LEU A 120 -1.65 -1.88 -2.18
N ILE A 121 -1.09 -2.99 -1.68
CA ILE A 121 0.10 -3.64 -2.22
C ILE A 121 -0.33 -5.01 -2.71
N PHE A 122 -0.48 -5.15 -4.03
CA PHE A 122 -0.92 -6.37 -4.68
C PHE A 122 0.28 -7.16 -5.20
N GLN A 123 0.46 -8.39 -4.72
CA GLN A 123 1.58 -9.25 -5.07
C GLN A 123 1.30 -10.05 -6.36
N LEU A 124 1.74 -9.49 -7.49
CA LEU A 124 1.42 -9.95 -8.84
C LEU A 124 1.92 -11.37 -9.15
N LEU A 125 3.08 -11.77 -8.61
CA LEU A 125 3.64 -13.10 -8.89
C LEU A 125 2.90 -14.25 -8.20
N TYR A 126 2.08 -13.94 -7.19
CA TYR A 126 1.48 -14.93 -6.31
C TYR A 126 -0.05 -14.93 -6.36
N THR A 127 -0.65 -14.08 -7.19
CA THR A 127 -2.09 -14.09 -7.41
C THR A 127 -2.48 -15.22 -8.36
N SER A 128 -3.68 -15.78 -8.17
CA SER A 128 -4.23 -16.78 -9.09
C SER A 128 -4.72 -16.19 -10.42
N HIS A 129 -5.17 -14.93 -10.40
CA HIS A 129 -5.66 -14.20 -11.57
C HIS A 129 -5.77 -12.70 -11.23
N PHE A 130 -6.00 -11.86 -12.24
CA PHE A 130 -6.35 -10.46 -12.04
C PHE A 130 -7.87 -10.30 -12.04
N PRO A 131 -8.47 -9.73 -10.98
CA PRO A 131 -9.92 -9.53 -10.96
C PRO A 131 -10.32 -8.45 -11.97
N GLN A 132 -11.50 -8.62 -12.58
CA GLN A 132 -12.01 -7.65 -13.58
C GLN A 132 -12.13 -6.23 -12.98
N SER A 133 -12.47 -6.12 -11.69
CA SER A 133 -12.54 -4.83 -11.00
C SER A 133 -11.22 -4.05 -11.03
N LEU A 134 -10.07 -4.74 -10.97
CA LEU A 134 -8.76 -4.11 -11.08
C LEU A 134 -8.52 -3.62 -12.50
N ILE A 135 -8.84 -4.43 -13.50
CA ILE A 135 -8.71 -4.05 -14.91
C ILE A 135 -9.57 -2.81 -15.21
N ASP A 136 -10.84 -2.84 -14.80
CA ASP A 136 -11.78 -1.72 -14.96
C ASP A 136 -11.30 -0.48 -14.20
N PHE A 137 -10.69 -0.66 -13.01
CA PHE A 137 -10.14 0.43 -12.22
C PHE A 137 -8.93 1.09 -12.91
N LEU A 138 -7.96 0.30 -13.38
CA LEU A 138 -6.76 0.78 -14.07
C LEU A 138 -7.07 1.43 -15.43
N THR A 139 -8.12 0.95 -16.10
CA THR A 139 -8.52 1.44 -17.42
C THR A 139 -9.60 2.54 -17.37
N ASN A 140 -10.04 2.96 -16.19
CA ASN A 140 -11.06 4.00 -16.05
C ASN A 140 -10.50 5.38 -16.48
N PRO A 141 -11.05 6.01 -17.53
CA PRO A 141 -10.55 7.30 -18.03
C PRO A 141 -10.79 8.47 -17.06
N ASN A 142 -11.62 8.29 -16.03
CA ASN A 142 -11.84 9.31 -15.02
C ASN A 142 -10.81 9.26 -13.87
N TYR A 143 -9.96 8.23 -13.83
CA TYR A 143 -8.94 8.08 -12.80
C TYR A 143 -7.57 8.45 -13.36
N THR A 144 -6.86 9.31 -12.66
CA THR A 144 -5.52 9.76 -13.02
C THR A 144 -4.51 9.06 -12.13
N PHE A 145 -3.68 8.21 -12.73
CA PHE A 145 -2.61 7.51 -12.06
C PHE A 145 -1.35 8.36 -12.07
N VAL A 146 -0.76 8.59 -10.90
CA VAL A 146 0.38 9.49 -10.71
C VAL A 146 1.56 8.76 -10.12
N GLY A 147 2.76 9.09 -10.59
CA GLY A 147 4.01 8.50 -10.14
C GLY A 147 5.21 9.25 -10.70
N VAL A 148 6.41 8.83 -10.30
CA VAL A 148 7.69 9.42 -10.76
C VAL A 148 8.36 8.44 -11.69
N GLY A 149 8.46 8.77 -12.99
CA GLY A 149 8.90 7.76 -13.95
C GLY A 149 7.82 6.74 -14.31
N ILE A 150 6.56 7.07 -14.04
CA ILE A 150 5.40 6.17 -14.15
C ILE A 150 5.27 5.47 -15.52
N THR A 151 5.77 6.08 -16.59
CA THR A 151 5.79 5.45 -17.93
C THR A 151 6.48 4.08 -17.89
N SER A 152 7.64 3.98 -17.24
CA SER A 152 8.37 2.71 -17.13
C SER A 152 7.62 1.66 -16.32
N ASP A 153 6.90 2.10 -15.28
CA ASP A 153 6.11 1.19 -14.44
C ASP A 153 4.91 0.62 -15.22
N VAL A 154 4.18 1.45 -15.97
CA VAL A 154 3.00 1.00 -16.72
C VAL A 154 3.35 0.22 -17.98
N GLU A 155 4.46 0.54 -18.64
CA GLU A 155 5.03 -0.27 -19.72
C GLU A 155 5.35 -1.67 -19.17
N LYS A 156 6.04 -1.74 -18.02
CA LYS A 156 6.39 -3.00 -17.38
C LYS A 156 5.18 -3.83 -16.96
N LEU A 157 4.14 -3.20 -16.39
CA LEU A 157 2.88 -3.89 -16.07
C LEU A 157 2.17 -4.45 -17.32
N THR A 158 2.21 -3.69 -18.42
CA THR A 158 1.58 -4.11 -19.68
C THR A 158 2.34 -5.27 -20.30
N GLU A 159 3.66 -5.20 -20.35
CA GLU A 159 4.53 -6.23 -20.93
C GLU A 159 4.52 -7.53 -20.13
N ASP A 160 4.64 -7.45 -18.80
CA ASP A 160 4.77 -8.62 -17.94
C ASP A 160 3.41 -9.29 -17.66
N HIS A 161 2.34 -8.51 -17.56
CA HIS A 161 1.05 -8.97 -17.02
C HIS A 161 -0.17 -8.60 -17.88
N GLY A 162 0.00 -7.85 -18.97
CA GLY A 162 -1.12 -7.37 -19.79
C GLY A 162 -2.00 -6.33 -19.10
N LEU A 163 -1.54 -5.72 -18.00
CA LEU A 163 -2.29 -4.73 -17.23
C LEU A 163 -2.06 -3.33 -17.79
N VAL A 164 -3.05 -2.82 -18.52
CA VAL A 164 -3.03 -1.48 -19.11
C VAL A 164 -3.54 -0.44 -18.12
N VAL A 165 -2.86 0.71 -18.05
CA VAL A 165 -3.27 1.88 -17.24
C VAL A 165 -3.64 3.02 -18.17
N ALA A 166 -4.89 3.51 -18.09
CA ALA A 166 -5.45 4.39 -19.12
C ALA A 166 -4.90 5.82 -19.08
N THR A 167 -4.94 6.48 -17.92
CA THR A 167 -4.58 7.89 -17.79
C THR A 167 -3.48 8.05 -16.76
N THR A 168 -2.27 8.35 -17.22
CA THR A 168 -1.09 8.52 -16.36
C THR A 168 -0.57 9.95 -16.42
N VAL A 169 -0.03 10.43 -15.30
CA VAL A 169 0.64 11.73 -15.20
C VAL A 169 1.97 11.55 -14.47
N ASP A 170 3.06 11.89 -15.16
CA ASP A 170 4.38 11.92 -14.55
C ASP A 170 4.55 13.19 -13.71
N LEU A 171 4.76 13.00 -12.40
CA LEU A 171 4.85 14.08 -11.43
C LEU A 171 6.07 14.98 -11.65
N ARG A 172 7.13 14.49 -12.31
CA ARG A 172 8.34 15.29 -12.61
C ARG A 172 8.01 16.45 -13.54
N ARG A 173 7.18 16.17 -14.56
CA ARG A 173 6.73 17.18 -15.52
C ARG A 173 5.83 18.20 -14.82
N LEU A 174 4.84 17.71 -14.09
CA LEU A 174 3.85 18.56 -13.43
C LEU A 174 4.51 19.49 -12.39
N ALA A 175 5.40 18.95 -11.55
CA ALA A 175 6.13 19.74 -10.55
C ALA A 175 7.07 20.77 -11.21
N SER A 176 7.75 20.39 -12.31
CA SER A 176 8.60 21.31 -13.05
C SER A 176 7.83 22.50 -13.62
N GLU A 177 6.62 22.27 -14.12
CA GLU A 177 5.76 23.30 -14.71
C GLU A 177 5.19 24.21 -13.62
N ASP A 178 4.67 23.64 -12.53
CA ASP A 178 4.06 24.38 -11.41
C ASP A 178 5.07 25.28 -10.67
N HIS A 179 6.27 24.77 -10.36
CA HIS A 179 7.30 25.52 -9.63
C HIS A 179 8.24 26.33 -10.54
N GLY A 180 8.13 26.23 -11.87
CA GLY A 180 9.06 26.87 -12.80
C GLY A 180 10.51 26.34 -12.71
N MET A 181 10.71 25.14 -12.18
CA MET A 181 12.01 24.54 -11.88
C MET A 181 12.31 23.37 -12.84
N THR A 182 13.00 23.66 -13.94
CA THR A 182 13.30 22.68 -15.01
C THR A 182 14.09 21.46 -14.53
N GLN A 183 14.88 21.60 -13.47
CA GLN A 183 15.61 20.50 -12.85
C GLN A 183 14.70 19.39 -12.29
N LEU A 184 13.44 19.70 -11.98
CA LEU A 184 12.48 18.71 -11.47
C LEU A 184 12.07 17.68 -12.52
N ARG A 185 12.29 17.95 -13.82
CA ARG A 185 12.03 17.00 -14.91
C ARG A 185 12.82 15.69 -14.78
N ASN A 186 13.96 15.72 -14.07
CA ASN A 186 14.81 14.56 -13.82
C ASN A 186 14.86 14.19 -12.32
N ALA A 187 14.01 14.79 -11.49
CA ALA A 187 13.99 14.53 -10.05
C ALA A 187 13.39 13.15 -9.73
N GLY A 188 13.95 12.49 -8.71
CA GLY A 188 13.32 11.32 -8.09
C GLY A 188 12.28 11.73 -7.06
N LEU A 189 11.48 10.76 -6.60
CA LEU A 189 10.39 10.98 -5.64
C LEU A 189 10.87 11.65 -4.33
N LYS A 190 12.08 11.32 -3.85
CA LYS A 190 12.68 11.99 -2.68
C LYS A 190 12.77 13.51 -2.87
N THR A 191 13.26 13.95 -4.03
CA THR A 191 13.40 15.37 -4.33
C THR A 191 12.02 16.01 -4.46
N LEU A 192 11.09 15.40 -5.20
CA LEU A 192 9.74 15.96 -5.33
C LEU A 192 8.99 16.05 -3.99
N ALA A 193 9.11 15.04 -3.12
CA ALA A 193 8.51 15.08 -1.78
C ALA A 193 9.04 16.26 -0.95
N ARG A 194 10.33 16.58 -1.06
CA ARG A 194 10.92 17.74 -0.40
C ARG A 194 10.43 19.05 -1.01
N GLU A 195 10.53 19.21 -2.33
CA GLU A 195 10.21 20.48 -2.99
C GLU A 195 8.71 20.81 -2.99
N VAL A 196 7.85 19.80 -3.13
CA VAL A 196 6.38 19.99 -3.23
C VAL A 196 5.70 19.90 -1.86
N LEU A 197 6.09 18.94 -1.02
CA LEU A 197 5.41 18.67 0.26
C LEU A 197 6.21 19.15 1.49
N GLY A 198 7.46 19.58 1.33
CA GLY A 198 8.34 19.88 2.45
C GLY A 198 8.71 18.63 3.29
N LYS A 199 8.49 17.42 2.76
CA LYS A 199 8.72 16.15 3.47
C LYS A 199 10.02 15.52 2.99
N GLU A 200 11.00 15.44 3.88
CA GLU A 200 12.25 14.73 3.61
C GLU A 200 12.10 13.23 3.87
N ILE A 201 12.68 12.41 2.99
CA ILE A 201 12.66 10.94 3.09
C ILE A 201 14.02 10.34 2.77
N GLU A 202 14.21 9.10 3.21
CA GLU A 202 15.30 8.25 2.78
C GLU A 202 14.78 7.12 1.89
N LYS A 203 15.50 6.83 0.81
CA LYS A 203 15.24 5.69 -0.07
C LYS A 203 16.46 4.75 -0.03
N PRO A 204 16.59 3.93 1.02
CA PRO A 204 17.80 3.15 1.24
C PRO A 204 17.97 2.09 0.15
N LYS A 205 19.13 2.11 -0.53
CA LYS A 205 19.43 1.19 -1.65
C LYS A 205 19.23 -0.29 -1.31
N ARG A 206 19.43 -0.68 -0.04
CA ARG A 206 19.21 -2.06 0.41
C ARG A 206 17.76 -2.53 0.26
N ILE A 207 16.79 -1.61 0.28
CA ILE A 207 15.36 -1.91 0.09
C ILE A 207 15.01 -1.79 -1.40
N THR A 208 15.43 -0.72 -2.07
CA THR A 208 15.15 -0.53 -3.51
C THR A 208 15.76 -1.64 -4.38
N MET A 209 16.88 -2.23 -3.95
CA MET A 209 17.57 -3.33 -4.64
C MET A 209 17.26 -4.71 -4.03
N SER A 210 16.19 -4.81 -3.23
CA SER A 210 15.87 -6.03 -2.49
C SER A 210 15.17 -7.09 -3.35
N ARG A 211 14.87 -8.23 -2.73
CA ARG A 211 14.10 -9.32 -3.34
C ARG A 211 12.61 -9.01 -3.24
N TRP A 212 12.12 -8.16 -4.16
CA TRP A 212 10.68 -7.85 -4.29
C TRP A 212 9.86 -9.04 -4.81
N ASP A 213 10.52 -10.03 -5.40
CA ASP A 213 9.97 -11.32 -5.81
C ASP A 213 9.91 -12.34 -4.66
N ASN A 214 9.93 -11.90 -3.40
CA ASN A 214 9.71 -12.77 -2.26
C ASN A 214 8.20 -12.88 -1.97
N GLU A 215 7.75 -14.09 -1.62
CA GLU A 215 6.36 -14.35 -1.25
C GLU A 215 5.95 -13.56 0.00
N TRP A 216 6.89 -13.40 0.93
CA TRP A 216 6.70 -12.64 2.16
C TRP A 216 7.55 -11.39 2.13
N LEU A 217 6.91 -10.24 1.93
CA LEU A 217 7.58 -8.95 2.01
C LEU A 217 7.94 -8.63 3.46
N THR A 218 9.12 -8.06 3.66
CA THR A 218 9.53 -7.57 4.98
C THR A 218 8.76 -6.31 5.36
N PRO A 219 8.60 -6.00 6.66
CA PRO A 219 7.99 -4.73 7.10
C PRO A 219 8.66 -3.48 6.49
N ALA A 220 9.98 -3.53 6.24
CA ALA A 220 10.71 -2.44 5.60
C ALA A 220 10.35 -2.27 4.11
N GLN A 221 10.14 -3.37 3.37
CA GLN A 221 9.65 -3.34 2.00
C GLN A 221 8.21 -2.79 1.93
N ILE A 222 7.34 -3.25 2.84
CA ILE A 222 5.94 -2.81 2.92
C ILE A 222 5.84 -1.32 3.25
N GLN A 223 6.60 -0.86 4.24
CA GLN A 223 6.67 0.55 4.61
C GLN A 223 7.16 1.41 3.43
N TYR A 224 8.22 0.97 2.74
CA TYR A 224 8.77 1.67 1.59
C TYR A 224 7.74 1.80 0.45
N ALA A 225 7.15 0.68 0.01
CA ALA A 225 6.20 0.64 -1.10
C ALA A 225 4.91 1.43 -0.79
N CYS A 226 4.46 1.37 0.47
CA CYS A 226 3.36 2.19 0.94
C CYS A 226 3.68 3.69 0.89
N ILE A 227 4.86 4.11 1.35
CA ILE A 227 5.25 5.53 1.36
C ILE A 227 5.45 6.05 -0.05
N ASP A 228 6.02 5.27 -0.96
CA ASP A 228 6.24 5.68 -2.34
C ASP A 228 4.92 5.97 -3.08
N SER A 229 3.97 5.03 -3.06
CA SER A 229 2.65 5.25 -3.65
C SER A 229 1.85 6.35 -2.94
N PHE A 230 1.95 6.47 -1.62
CA PHE A 230 1.30 7.56 -0.85
C PHE A 230 1.86 8.95 -1.21
N LEU A 231 3.18 9.09 -1.31
CA LEU A 231 3.81 10.34 -1.71
C LEU A 231 3.45 10.71 -3.15
N SER A 232 3.44 9.75 -4.06
CA SER A 232 2.97 9.98 -5.43
C SER A 232 1.53 10.52 -5.45
N PHE A 233 0.63 9.90 -4.67
CA PHE A 233 -0.74 10.39 -4.50
C PHE A 233 -0.79 11.82 -3.94
N GLU A 234 -0.09 12.10 -2.83
CA GLU A 234 -0.12 13.41 -2.17
C GLU A 234 0.49 14.53 -3.02
N ILE A 235 1.59 14.26 -3.74
CA ILE A 235 2.18 15.20 -4.69
C ILE A 235 1.20 15.46 -5.83
N GLY A 236 0.62 14.41 -6.43
CA GLY A 236 -0.38 14.57 -7.49
C GLY A 236 -1.60 15.35 -7.03
N ARG A 237 -2.07 15.12 -5.79
CA ARG A 237 -3.15 15.90 -5.17
C ARG A 237 -2.77 17.36 -4.96
N CYS A 238 -1.55 17.64 -4.48
CA CYS A 238 -1.06 18.99 -4.25
C CYS A 238 -0.95 19.79 -5.56
N LEU A 239 -0.52 19.13 -6.63
CA LEU A 239 -0.33 19.73 -7.95
C LEU A 239 -1.58 19.65 -8.85
N ASN A 240 -2.72 19.22 -8.30
CA ASN A 240 -3.98 19.06 -9.03
C ASN A 240 -3.86 18.22 -10.32
N ALA A 241 -3.20 17.06 -10.24
CA ALA A 241 -2.86 16.21 -11.40
C ALA A 241 -4.07 15.72 -12.20
N ALA A 242 -5.24 15.61 -11.57
CA ALA A 242 -6.47 15.27 -12.28
C ALA A 242 -6.96 16.41 -13.18
N GLY A 243 -6.49 17.65 -13.02
CA GLY A 243 -7.04 18.85 -13.66
C GLY A 243 -8.38 19.30 -13.04
N ASN A 244 -8.81 20.51 -13.37
CA ASN A 244 -10.17 21.00 -13.05
C ASN A 244 -11.23 20.25 -13.86
#